data_AF-A0A378N6J6-F1
#
_entry.id   AF-A0A378N6J6-F1
#
_cell.length_a   1.000
_cell.length_b   1.000
_cell.length_c   1.000
_cell.angle_alpha   90.00
_cell.angle_beta   90.00
_cell.angle_gamma   90.00
#
_symmetry.space_group_name_H-M   'P 1'
#
loop_
_entity.id
_entity.type
_entity.pdbx_description
1 polymer ?
#
loop_
_entity_poly.entity_id
_entity_poly.type
_entity_poly.pdbx_seq_one_letter_code
_entity_poly.pdbx_strand_id
1 'polypeptide(L)' 'MQNEKQLIEQGNTVIGIELGSTRIKAVLISSDGTILATGGADWKID' A
#
# COMPACT_ATOMS: atom_id res chain seq x y z
N MET A 1 -20.20 6.10 7.19
CA MET A 1 -19.07 5.41 6.54
C MET A 1 -17.81 6.22 6.84
N GLN A 2 -16.71 5.57 7.24
CA GLN A 2 -15.44 6.25 7.45
C GLN A 2 -14.80 6.56 6.10
N ASN A 3 -14.10 7.68 5.98
CA ASN A 3 -13.32 8.01 4.79
C ASN A 3 -11.89 7.43 4.88
N GLU A 4 -11.16 7.43 3.76
CA GLU A 4 -9.81 6.85 3.66
C GLU A 4 -8.85 7.44 4.70
N LYS A 5 -8.87 8.76 4.90
CA LYS A 5 -8.05 9.45 5.92
C LYS A 5 -8.30 8.88 7.32
N GLN A 6 -9.56 8.72 7.71
CA GLN A 6 -9.92 8.17 9.02
C GLN A 6 -9.45 6.72 9.18
N LEU A 7 -9.51 5.89 8.13
CA LEU A 7 -9.01 4.52 8.17
C LEU A 7 -7.50 4.47 8.42
N ILE A 8 -6.74 5.34 7.74
CA ILE A 8 -5.28 5.45 7.88
C ILE A 8 -4.90 5.96 9.27
N GLU A 9 -5.49 7.06 9.73
CA GLU A 9 -5.17 7.67 11.04
C GLU A 9 -5.47 6.76 12.23
N GLN A 10 -6.45 5.87 12.09
CA GLN A 10 -6.82 4.90 13.13
C GLN A 10 -6.00 3.60 13.05
N GLY A 11 -5.16 3.43 12.02
CA GLY A 11 -4.39 2.20 11.82
C GLY A 11 -5.23 1.02 11.31
N ASN A 12 -6.45 1.27 10.80
CA ASN A 12 -7.34 0.24 10.25
C ASN A 12 -6.96 -0.12 8.80
N THR A 13 -5.66 -0.27 8.54
CA THR A 13 -5.10 -0.52 7.22
C THR A 13 -3.96 -1.53 7.30
N VAL A 14 -3.69 -2.20 6.19
CA VAL A 14 -2.56 -3.14 6.03
C VAL A 14 -1.77 -2.72 4.80
N ILE A 15 -0.44 -2.75 4.90
CA ILE A 15 0.45 -2.55 3.75
C ILE A 15 1.05 -3.88 3.31
N GLY A 16 0.79 -4.25 2.05
CA GLY A 16 1.47 -5.34 1.37
C GLY A 16 2.64 -4.81 0.56
N ILE A 17 3.80 -5.45 0.66
CA ILE A 17 5.00 -5.10 -0.12
C ILE A 17 5.44 -6.34 -0.92
N GLU A 18 5.57 -6.16 -2.24
CA GLU A 18 6.11 -7.16 -3.16
C GLU A 18 7.53 -6.74 -3.58
N LEU A 19 8.51 -7.59 -3.29
CA LEU A 19 9.92 -7.41 -3.70
C LEU A 19 10.19 -8.22 -4.97
N GLY A 20 9.77 -7.69 -6.13
CA GLY A 20 10.03 -8.31 -7.42
C GLY A 20 11.51 -8.17 -7.84
N SER A 21 11.93 -8.91 -8.86
CA SER A 21 13.34 -8.86 -9.35
C SER A 21 13.72 -7.55 -10.04
N THR A 22 12.74 -6.79 -10.54
CA THR A 22 12.96 -5.54 -11.31
C THR A 22 12.34 -4.30 -10.65
N ARG A 23 11.37 -4.51 -9.75
CA ARG A 23 10.59 -3.43 -9.13
C ARG A 23 10.05 -3.87 -7.77
N ILE A 24 9.97 -2.90 -6.86
CA ILE A 24 9.23 -2.99 -5.60
C ILE A 24 7.83 -2.42 -5.82
N LYS A 25 6.80 -3.09 -5.30
CA LYS A 25 5.43 -2.57 -5.24
C LYS A 25 4.94 -2.54 -3.80
N ALA A 26 4.13 -1.54 -3.48
CA ALA A 26 3.43 -1.43 -2.21
C ALA A 26 1.94 -1.14 -2.45
N VAL A 27 1.07 -1.81 -1.71
CA VAL A 27 -0.38 -1.60 -1.76
C VAL A 27 -0.89 -1.42 -0.33
N LEU A 28 -1.56 -0.30 -0.08
CA LEU A 28 -2.26 -0.03 1.17
C LEU A 28 -3.73 -0.41 1.00
N ILE A 29 -4.24 -1.27 1.87
CA ILE A 29 -5.63 -1.73 1.86
C ILE A 29 -6.33 -1.46 3.20
N SER A 30 -7.65 -1.31 3.17
CA SER A 30 -8.50 -1.40 4.36
C SER A 30 -8.72 -2.86 4.77
N SER A 31 -9.32 -3.06 5.95
CA SER A 31 -9.61 -4.39 6.50
C SER A 31 -10.56 -5.26 5.66
N ASP A 32 -11.36 -4.64 4.79
CA ASP A 32 -12.26 -5.34 3.85
C ASP A 32 -11.61 -5.63 2.49
N GLY A 33 -10.32 -5.31 2.33
CA GLY A 33 -9.57 -5.53 1.10
C GLY A 33 -9.70 -4.42 0.06
N THR A 34 -10.39 -3.30 0.36
CA THR A 34 -10.43 -2.15 -0.55
C THR A 34 -9.05 -1.51 -0.66
N ILE A 35 -8.62 -1.23 -1.89
CA ILE A 35 -7.35 -0.53 -2.15
C ILE A 35 -7.51 0.95 -1.84
N LEU A 36 -6.66 1.47 -0.96
CA LEU A 36 -6.63 2.88 -0.56
C LEU A 36 -5.51 3.66 -1.27
N ALA A 37 -4.36 3.01 -1.51
CA ALA A 37 -3.25 3.60 -2.24
C ALA A 37 -2.36 2.52 -2.85
N THR A 38 -1.66 2.87 -3.93
CA THR A 38 -0.61 2.04 -4.52
C THR A 38 0.65 2.87 -4.73
N GLY A 39 1.81 2.21 -4.68
CA GLY A 39 3.10 2.82 -4.94
C GLY A 39 4.10 1.79 -5.48
N GLY A 40 5.15 2.26 -6.13
CA GLY A 40 6.21 1.39 -6.62
C GLY A 40 7.48 2.15 -6.98
N ALA A 41 8.59 1.41 -7.01
CA ALA A 41 9.91 1.93 -7.37
C ALA A 41 10.69 0.84 -8.12
N ASP A 42 11.33 1.21 -9.23
CA ASP A 42 12.28 0.31 -9.90
C ASP A 42 13.54 0.13 -9.03
N TRP A 43 14.21 -1.01 -9.16
CA TRP A 43 15.53 -1.14 -8.55
C TRP A 43 16.46 -0.16 -9.25
N LYS A 44 17.05 0.74 -8.46
CA LYS A 44 18.11 1.59 -8.97
C LYS A 44 19.34 0.72 -9.21
N ILE A 45 19.68 0.49 -10.47
CA ILE A 45 20.97 -0.05 -10.86
C ILE A 45 21.80 1.17 -11.27
N ASP A 46 22.61 1.66 -10.33
CA ASP A 46 23.70 2.58 -10.62
C ASP A 46 24.94 1.80 -11.07
#